data_AF-A0A9D9BEC7-F1
#
_entry.id   AF-A0A9D9BEC7-F1
#
_cell.length_a   1.000
_cell.length_b   1.000
_cell.length_c   1.000
_cell.angle_alpha   90.00
_cell.angle_beta   90.00
_cell.angle_gamma   90.00
#
_symmetry.space_group_name_H-M   'P 1'
#
loop_
_entity.id
_entity.type
_entity.pdbx_description
1 polymer ?
#
loop_
_entity_poly.entity_id
_entity_poly.type
_entity_poly.pdbx_seq_one_letter_code
_entity_poly.pdbx_strand_id
1 'polypeptide(L)'
;MHADYTDLLHKIYSSALLDNGLSGVLSDLAKAYPDLPISYQAQCVYRNRFYDAAIFNHEHNVEQHLANAVSANPFPPIALKCDMAQVAVTSDYISPDDVERMDFYDEVLSHHRQINRAFGIILHRQGEDSAFVAANLPKSMGPREERHVLELFRFLRPHLQGAFSLLLETSKRATRIPNPEFWLDQIPTAACILSPGGKIEHLNRQAEHAFRNGGRLHIDRMVHLTARDGHARRLFQDALARASRDSLPVGPISLAPRKQAGPFFFVLPIHHTRSIHPGLAPFIEPTLPLLVTYFDPDDAPRQSETILSAALGLSERESLLVQKLILGSSLREAADLLQISYNTARNQLASATSKTGSSSQSDIIRRGTQVLARLGETNGS
;
A
#
# COMPACT_ATOMS: atom_id res chain seq x y z
N MET A 1 22.85 -41.12 2.24
CA MET A 1 22.63 -39.73 2.71
C MET A 1 22.03 -38.80 1.62
N HIS A 2 21.41 -39.33 0.54
CA HIS A 2 20.80 -38.50 -0.52
C HIS A 2 19.28 -38.29 -0.39
N ALA A 3 18.62 -38.95 0.56
CA ALA A 3 17.16 -38.93 0.71
C ALA A 3 16.61 -37.75 1.53
N ASP A 4 17.46 -36.96 2.19
CA ASP A 4 17.05 -35.95 3.19
C ASP A 4 16.85 -34.54 2.60
N TYR A 5 17.60 -34.21 1.53
CA TYR A 5 17.56 -32.87 0.95
C TYR A 5 16.27 -32.56 0.20
N THR A 6 15.66 -33.54 -0.46
CA THR A 6 14.43 -33.32 -1.24
C THR A 6 13.24 -32.97 -0.34
N ASP A 7 13.12 -33.66 0.81
CA ASP A 7 12.08 -33.37 1.80
C ASP A 7 12.29 -32.00 2.47
N LEU A 8 13.55 -31.65 2.75
CA LEU A 8 13.91 -30.32 3.26
C LEU A 8 13.56 -29.20 2.26
N LEU A 9 13.84 -29.41 0.96
CA LEU A 9 13.46 -28.46 -0.09
C LEU A 9 11.95 -28.32 -0.23
N HIS A 10 11.22 -29.43 -0.23
CA HIS A 10 9.75 -29.39 -0.29
C HIS A 10 9.17 -28.59 0.90
N LYS A 11 9.71 -28.80 2.10
CA LYS A 11 9.33 -28.06 3.30
C LYS A 11 9.67 -26.58 3.22
N ILE A 12 10.84 -26.21 2.68
CA ILE A 12 11.22 -24.81 2.47
C ILE A 12 10.14 -24.06 1.68
N TYR A 13 9.69 -24.63 0.56
CA TYR A 13 8.66 -23.99 -0.25
C TYR A 13 7.26 -24.11 0.36
N SER A 14 6.91 -25.22 1.02
CA SER A 14 5.59 -25.37 1.64
C SER A 14 5.41 -24.46 2.86
N SER A 15 6.38 -24.37 3.77
CA SER A 15 6.30 -23.48 4.94
C SER A 15 6.35 -22.01 4.54
N ALA A 16 7.13 -21.66 3.52
CA ALA A 16 7.10 -20.31 2.96
C ALA A 16 5.72 -19.94 2.37
N LEU A 17 4.96 -20.90 1.84
CA LEU A 17 3.63 -20.62 1.27
C LEU A 17 2.48 -20.73 2.28
N LEU A 18 2.63 -21.55 3.32
CA LEU A 18 1.54 -21.90 4.26
C LEU A 18 1.66 -21.19 5.62
N ASP A 19 2.86 -21.03 6.15
CA ASP A 19 3.08 -20.52 7.52
C ASP A 19 3.53 -19.04 7.52
N ASN A 20 3.59 -18.39 6.34
CA ASN A 20 4.08 -17.01 6.15
C ASN A 20 5.46 -16.72 6.76
N GLY A 21 6.30 -17.75 6.94
CA GLY A 21 7.61 -17.60 7.57
C GLY A 21 8.53 -18.81 7.37
N LEU A 22 9.79 -18.67 7.78
CA LEU A 22 10.84 -19.70 7.63
C LEU A 22 11.13 -20.48 8.93
N SER A 23 10.44 -20.15 10.02
CA SER A 23 10.71 -20.72 11.36
C SER A 23 10.52 -22.24 11.43
N GLY A 24 9.48 -22.79 10.79
CA GLY A 24 9.22 -24.24 10.79
C GLY A 24 10.33 -25.06 10.15
N VAL A 25 10.87 -24.57 9.02
CA VAL A 25 12.02 -25.19 8.33
C VAL A 25 13.26 -25.20 9.22
N LEU A 26 13.52 -24.07 9.88
CA LEU A 26 14.69 -23.92 10.74
C LEU A 26 14.58 -24.76 12.00
N SER A 27 13.37 -24.97 12.52
CA SER A 27 13.12 -25.90 13.62
C SER A 27 13.51 -27.33 13.25
N ASP A 28 13.16 -27.79 12.05
CA ASP A 28 13.54 -29.14 11.60
C ASP A 28 15.04 -29.26 11.33
N LEU A 29 15.65 -28.22 10.75
CA LEU A 29 17.11 -28.15 10.59
C LEU A 29 17.82 -28.21 11.96
N ALA A 30 17.31 -27.49 12.94
CA ALA A 30 17.84 -27.49 14.31
C ALA A 30 17.71 -28.87 14.97
N LYS A 31 16.63 -29.62 14.74
CA LYS A 31 16.50 -31.01 15.23
C LYS A 31 17.51 -31.96 14.59
N ALA A 32 17.82 -31.76 13.31
CA ALA A 32 18.80 -32.58 12.60
C ALA A 32 20.25 -32.29 13.05
N TYR A 33 20.52 -31.06 13.51
CA TYR A 33 21.83 -30.59 13.97
C TYR A 33 21.74 -30.00 15.39
N PRO A 34 21.50 -30.82 16.44
CA PRO A 34 21.21 -30.35 17.80
C PRO A 34 22.36 -29.55 18.45
N ASP A 35 23.60 -29.80 18.02
CA ASP A 35 24.80 -29.13 18.52
C ASP A 35 25.13 -27.83 17.76
N LEU A 36 24.37 -27.51 16.70
CA LEU A 36 24.55 -26.31 15.90
C LEU A 36 23.53 -25.24 16.31
N PRO A 37 23.96 -24.13 16.93
CA PRO A 37 23.10 -22.99 17.19
C PRO A 37 22.72 -22.28 15.88
N ILE A 38 21.43 -22.30 15.51
CA ILE A 38 20.91 -21.74 14.26
C ILE A 38 19.88 -20.67 14.57
N SER A 39 19.87 -19.59 13.80
CA SER A 39 18.86 -18.55 13.94
C SER A 39 18.41 -17.99 12.60
N TYR A 40 17.15 -17.58 12.53
CA TYR A 40 16.67 -16.57 11.58
C TYR A 40 16.42 -15.27 12.30
N GLN A 41 16.80 -14.16 11.65
CA GLN A 41 16.66 -12.82 12.19
C GLN A 41 16.31 -11.87 11.05
N ALA A 42 15.31 -11.03 11.27
CA ALA A 42 15.05 -9.83 10.49
C ALA A 42 15.22 -8.62 11.41
N GLN A 43 16.16 -7.73 11.08
CA GLN A 43 16.52 -6.60 11.95
C GLN A 43 17.23 -5.48 11.20
N CYS A 44 17.26 -4.31 11.83
CA CYS A 44 18.24 -3.26 11.52
C CYS A 44 19.61 -3.73 12.05
N VAL A 45 20.61 -3.81 11.17
CA VAL A 45 21.90 -4.47 11.49
C VAL A 45 22.72 -3.74 12.56
N TYR A 46 22.41 -2.49 12.87
CA TYR A 46 23.08 -1.70 13.91
C TYR A 46 22.37 -1.71 15.26
N ARG A 47 21.22 -2.40 15.36
CA ARG A 47 20.45 -2.51 16.60
C ARG A 47 20.33 -3.97 16.98
N ASN A 48 20.50 -4.27 18.27
CA ASN A 48 20.31 -5.63 18.78
C ASN A 48 18.84 -6.06 18.90
N ARG A 49 17.90 -5.33 18.27
CA ARG A 49 16.46 -5.59 18.36
C ARG A 49 15.95 -6.18 17.07
N PHE A 50 15.26 -7.30 17.19
CA PHE A 50 14.65 -8.02 16.07
C PHE A 50 13.27 -7.45 15.73
N TYR A 51 12.98 -7.31 14.44
CA TYR A 51 11.60 -7.22 13.94
C TYR A 51 10.90 -8.57 14.09
N ASP A 52 11.67 -9.62 13.87
CA ASP A 52 11.24 -11.01 13.89
C ASP A 52 12.48 -11.91 14.02
N ALA A 53 12.38 -12.96 14.82
CA ALA A 53 13.47 -13.89 15.04
C ALA A 53 12.95 -15.28 15.40
N ALA A 54 13.76 -16.28 15.03
CA ALA A 54 13.59 -17.65 15.49
C ALA A 54 14.98 -18.19 15.81
N ILE A 55 15.23 -18.55 17.08
CA ILE A 55 16.54 -18.96 17.57
C ILE A 55 16.45 -20.37 18.14
N PHE A 56 17.31 -21.27 17.67
CA PHE A 56 17.29 -22.69 18.01
C PHE A 56 18.66 -23.16 18.49
N ASN A 57 18.67 -24.21 19.32
CA ASN A 57 19.86 -24.87 19.86
C ASN A 57 20.81 -23.96 20.67
N HIS A 58 20.28 -22.87 21.21
CA HIS A 58 20.94 -21.99 22.19
C HIS A 58 20.41 -22.25 23.61
N GLU A 59 21.11 -21.74 24.62
CA GLU A 59 20.61 -21.76 26.00
C GLU A 59 19.31 -20.93 26.14
N HIS A 60 18.54 -21.24 27.19
CA HIS A 60 17.33 -20.49 27.51
C HIS A 60 17.64 -18.99 27.70
N ASN A 61 16.77 -18.13 27.19
CA ASN A 61 16.83 -16.66 27.27
C ASN A 61 17.87 -15.95 26.38
N VAL A 62 18.56 -16.64 25.47
CA VAL A 62 19.53 -16.00 24.56
C VAL A 62 18.91 -14.81 23.79
N GLU A 63 17.66 -14.92 23.37
CA GLU A 63 16.97 -13.87 22.61
C GLU A 63 16.81 -12.60 23.44
N GLN A 64 16.41 -12.75 24.71
CA GLN A 64 16.26 -11.63 25.63
C GLN A 64 17.61 -11.03 26.01
N HIS A 65 18.65 -11.86 26.13
CA HIS A 65 20.00 -11.40 26.42
C HIS A 65 20.58 -10.59 25.25
N LEU A 66 20.44 -11.11 24.03
CA LEU A 66 20.79 -10.39 22.81
C LEU A 66 20.04 -9.05 22.71
N ALA A 67 18.72 -9.06 22.92
CA ALA A 67 17.88 -7.86 22.78
C ALA A 67 18.18 -6.77 23.82
N ASN A 68 18.67 -7.15 25.00
CA ASN A 68 18.98 -6.22 26.09
C ASN A 68 20.47 -5.82 26.16
N ALA A 69 21.32 -6.39 25.31
CA ALA A 69 22.74 -6.10 25.32
C ALA A 69 23.01 -4.63 24.98
N VAL A 70 23.85 -3.98 25.81
CA VAL A 70 24.27 -2.59 25.63
C VAL A 70 25.31 -2.50 24.52
N SER A 71 26.22 -3.47 24.46
CA SER A 71 27.27 -3.53 23.43
C SER A 71 26.68 -3.92 22.07
N ALA A 72 27.26 -3.42 20.98
CA ALA A 72 26.78 -3.75 19.63
C ALA A 72 27.21 -5.16 19.21
N ASN A 73 26.28 -5.95 18.68
CA ASN A 73 26.61 -7.25 18.09
C ASN A 73 27.50 -7.05 16.83
N PRO A 74 28.70 -7.67 16.75
CA PRO A 74 29.60 -7.47 15.63
C PRO A 74 29.19 -8.19 14.35
N PHE A 75 28.31 -9.21 14.40
CA PHE A 75 27.99 -10.04 13.24
C PHE A 75 26.98 -9.42 12.27
N PRO A 76 25.84 -8.86 12.69
CA PRO A 76 24.84 -8.34 11.77
C PRO A 76 25.34 -7.29 10.77
N PRO A 77 26.20 -6.32 11.15
CA PRO A 77 26.74 -5.34 10.20
C PRO A 77 27.53 -5.96 9.02
N ILE A 78 28.05 -7.18 9.18
CA ILE A 78 28.76 -7.90 8.11
C ILE A 78 27.83 -8.19 6.93
N ALA A 79 26.52 -8.36 7.17
CA ALA A 79 25.53 -8.57 6.12
C ALA A 79 25.47 -7.42 5.09
N LEU A 80 25.87 -6.20 5.45
CA LEU A 80 25.93 -5.07 4.52
C LEU A 80 27.16 -5.12 3.60
N LYS A 81 28.21 -5.85 3.98
CA LYS A 81 29.49 -5.93 3.25
C LYS A 81 29.58 -7.16 2.36
N CYS A 82 28.86 -8.23 2.71
CA CYS A 82 28.87 -9.49 1.97
C CYS A 82 28.10 -9.43 0.65
N ASP A 83 28.55 -10.24 -0.31
CA ASP A 83 27.81 -10.59 -1.51
C ASP A 83 26.72 -11.63 -1.17
N MET A 84 25.47 -11.32 -1.52
CA MET A 84 24.34 -12.23 -1.34
C MET A 84 24.45 -13.50 -2.22
N ALA A 85 25.30 -13.48 -3.24
CA ALA A 85 25.63 -14.66 -4.04
C ALA A 85 26.49 -15.69 -3.29
N GLN A 86 26.99 -15.35 -2.10
CA GLN A 86 27.83 -16.23 -1.28
C GLN A 86 27.23 -16.43 0.12
N VAL A 87 27.72 -17.46 0.82
CA VAL A 87 27.51 -17.60 2.26
C VAL A 87 28.50 -16.67 2.95
N ALA A 88 28.01 -15.77 3.78
CA ALA A 88 28.84 -14.90 4.59
C ALA A 88 29.61 -15.73 5.61
N VAL A 89 30.93 -15.54 5.67
CA VAL A 89 31.82 -16.16 6.64
C VAL A 89 32.37 -15.04 7.50
N THR A 90 31.95 -14.93 8.77
CA THR A 90 32.29 -13.74 9.58
C THR A 90 33.79 -13.61 9.83
N SER A 91 34.50 -14.73 9.89
CA SER A 91 35.96 -14.77 10.08
C SER A 91 36.75 -14.11 8.94
N ASP A 92 36.13 -13.93 7.76
CA ASP A 92 36.74 -13.20 6.64
C ASP A 92 36.72 -11.67 6.86
N TYR A 93 35.94 -11.19 7.84
CA TYR A 93 35.73 -9.76 8.13
C TYR A 93 36.21 -9.36 9.52
N ILE A 94 36.08 -10.25 10.50
CA ILE A 94 36.52 -10.06 11.88
C ILE A 94 37.11 -11.36 12.40
N SER A 95 38.33 -11.32 12.91
CA SER A 95 38.97 -12.53 13.41
C SER A 95 38.26 -13.05 14.66
N PRO A 96 38.22 -14.37 14.90
CA PRO A 96 37.62 -14.92 16.12
C PRO A 96 38.26 -14.35 17.40
N ASP A 97 39.57 -14.13 17.40
CA ASP A 97 40.30 -13.53 18.53
C ASP A 97 39.88 -12.09 18.79
N ASP A 98 39.56 -11.31 17.75
CA ASP A 98 39.06 -9.95 17.91
C ASP A 98 37.62 -9.94 18.43
N VAL A 99 36.78 -10.88 17.99
CA VAL A 99 35.41 -11.05 18.54
C VAL A 99 35.48 -11.34 20.03
N GLU A 100 36.35 -12.27 20.45
CA GLU A 100 36.54 -12.66 21.86
C GLU A 100 37.02 -11.50 22.76
N ARG A 101 37.55 -10.42 22.19
CA ARG A 101 37.99 -9.22 22.93
C ARG A 101 36.95 -8.10 23.00
N MET A 102 35.80 -8.28 22.36
CA MET A 102 34.74 -7.27 22.35
C MET A 102 33.88 -7.35 23.60
N ASP A 103 33.44 -6.19 24.09
CA ASP A 103 32.51 -6.11 25.23
C ASP A 103 31.25 -6.95 25.01
N PHE A 104 30.75 -7.02 23.78
CA PHE A 104 29.59 -7.85 23.42
C PHE A 104 29.83 -9.35 23.61
N TYR A 105 31.07 -9.82 23.43
CA TYR A 105 31.40 -11.22 23.67
C TYR A 105 31.30 -11.55 25.15
N ASP A 106 31.92 -10.74 26.01
CA ASP A 106 31.86 -10.94 27.46
C ASP A 106 30.44 -10.78 27.99
N GLU A 107 29.70 -9.78 27.50
CA GLU A 107 28.31 -9.54 27.86
C GLU A 107 27.41 -10.73 27.47
N VAL A 108 27.46 -11.19 26.21
CA VAL A 108 26.49 -12.16 25.69
C VAL A 108 27.11 -13.49 25.27
N LEU A 109 28.06 -13.48 24.34
CA LEU A 109 28.50 -14.71 23.64
C LEU A 109 29.28 -15.69 24.55
N SER A 110 29.96 -15.18 25.57
CA SER A 110 30.69 -15.99 26.57
C SER A 110 29.74 -16.85 27.41
N HIS A 111 28.52 -16.34 27.67
CA HIS A 111 27.45 -17.01 28.39
C HIS A 111 26.64 -17.97 27.50
N HIS A 112 26.80 -17.87 26.18
CA HIS A 112 26.02 -18.61 25.19
C HIS A 112 26.90 -19.38 24.21
N ARG A 113 27.20 -20.65 24.54
CA ARG A 113 28.03 -21.57 23.74
C ARG A 113 29.44 -21.07 23.35
N GLN A 114 29.93 -19.95 23.87
CA GLN A 114 31.23 -19.37 23.53
C GLN A 114 31.41 -19.22 22.00
N ILE A 115 30.41 -18.60 21.37
CA ILE A 115 30.38 -18.35 19.91
C ILE A 115 31.38 -17.25 19.56
N ASN A 116 32.29 -17.52 18.63
CA ASN A 116 33.28 -16.54 18.17
C ASN A 116 33.28 -16.31 16.64
N ARG A 117 32.45 -17.05 15.90
CA ARG A 117 32.29 -16.91 14.44
C ARG A 117 30.93 -17.43 14.00
N ALA A 118 30.50 -17.08 12.79
CA ALA A 118 29.24 -17.51 12.22
C ALA A 118 29.30 -17.64 10.70
N PHE A 119 28.38 -18.44 10.16
CA PHE A 119 28.04 -18.45 8.74
C PHE A 119 26.65 -17.89 8.52
N GLY A 120 26.48 -17.06 7.49
CA GLY A 120 25.22 -16.35 7.22
C GLY A 120 24.74 -16.52 5.78
N ILE A 121 23.45 -16.80 5.61
CA ILE A 121 22.72 -16.67 4.35
C ILE A 121 21.90 -15.40 4.44
N ILE A 122 22.24 -14.40 3.63
CA ILE A 122 21.48 -13.17 3.54
C ILE A 122 20.27 -13.44 2.64
N LEU A 123 19.06 -13.42 3.21
CA LEU A 123 17.81 -13.67 2.50
C LEU A 123 17.39 -12.42 1.72
N HIS A 124 17.46 -11.26 2.37
CA HIS A 124 17.16 -9.96 1.78
C HIS A 124 17.89 -8.83 2.51
N ARG A 125 18.12 -7.72 1.82
CA ARG A 125 18.77 -6.53 2.36
C ARG A 125 18.19 -5.28 1.70
N GLN A 126 17.79 -4.30 2.51
CA GLN A 126 17.30 -3.00 2.07
C GLN A 126 17.78 -1.91 3.03
N GLY A 127 18.66 -1.04 2.55
CA GLY A 127 19.28 -0.02 3.42
C GLY A 127 20.06 -0.67 4.57
N GLU A 128 19.70 -0.30 5.80
CA GLU A 128 20.27 -0.84 7.05
C GLU A 128 19.54 -2.08 7.57
N ASP A 129 18.45 -2.49 6.92
CA ASP A 129 17.65 -3.64 7.32
C ASP A 129 18.05 -4.89 6.54
N SER A 130 18.14 -6.03 7.23
CA SER A 130 18.45 -7.30 6.60
C SER A 130 17.74 -8.46 7.28
N ALA A 131 17.32 -9.43 6.48
CA ALA A 131 16.85 -10.74 6.92
C ALA A 131 17.89 -11.79 6.55
N PHE A 132 18.27 -12.63 7.50
CA PHE A 132 19.28 -13.65 7.29
C PHE A 132 19.04 -14.89 8.15
N VAL A 133 19.62 -16.01 7.71
CA VAL A 133 19.77 -17.24 8.49
C VAL A 133 21.23 -17.37 8.87
N ALA A 134 21.52 -17.61 10.15
CA ALA A 134 22.87 -17.76 10.67
C ALA A 134 23.07 -19.10 11.37
N ALA A 135 24.19 -19.75 11.11
CA ALA A 135 24.78 -20.78 11.96
C ALA A 135 25.85 -20.11 12.82
N ASN A 136 25.67 -20.12 14.13
CA ASN A 136 26.62 -19.56 15.07
C ASN A 136 27.54 -20.66 15.55
N LEU A 137 28.85 -20.47 15.42
CA LEU A 137 29.84 -21.53 15.56
C LEU A 137 30.56 -21.38 16.90
N PRO A 138 30.40 -22.34 17.82
CA PRO A 138 31.16 -22.39 19.07
C PRO A 138 32.67 -22.43 18.83
N LYS A 139 33.44 -21.87 19.75
CA LYS A 139 34.90 -21.99 19.76
C LYS A 139 35.39 -23.45 19.72
N SER A 140 34.64 -24.37 20.34
CA SER A 140 34.97 -25.79 20.40
C SER A 140 34.72 -26.56 19.09
N MET A 141 34.02 -25.97 18.12
CA MET A 141 33.68 -26.65 16.86
C MET A 141 34.92 -26.92 16.02
N GLY A 142 35.10 -28.18 15.62
CA GLY A 142 36.28 -28.62 14.87
C GLY A 142 36.21 -28.28 13.37
N PRO A 143 37.36 -28.21 12.66
CA PRO A 143 37.41 -27.78 11.25
C PRO A 143 36.60 -28.65 10.27
N ARG A 144 36.44 -29.94 10.58
CA ARG A 144 35.66 -30.88 9.74
C ARG A 144 34.16 -30.58 9.83
N GLU A 145 33.67 -30.33 11.03
CA GLU A 145 32.27 -30.00 11.28
C GLU A 145 31.94 -28.62 10.69
N GLU A 146 32.81 -27.65 10.92
CA GLU A 146 32.69 -26.31 10.34
C GLU A 146 32.59 -26.37 8.80
N ARG A 147 33.45 -27.15 8.14
CA ARG A 147 33.37 -27.34 6.68
C ARG A 147 32.04 -27.96 6.25
N HIS A 148 31.52 -28.93 7.00
CA HIS A 148 30.23 -29.55 6.71
C HIS A 148 29.07 -28.54 6.82
N VAL A 149 29.06 -27.72 7.87
CA VAL A 149 28.05 -26.65 8.04
C VAL A 149 28.12 -25.65 6.90
N LEU A 150 29.33 -25.27 6.47
CA LEU A 150 29.50 -24.34 5.36
C LEU A 150 28.95 -24.91 4.04
N GLU A 151 29.20 -26.18 3.74
CA GLU A 151 28.67 -26.86 2.55
C GLU A 151 27.14 -26.95 2.58
N LEU A 152 26.57 -27.26 3.75
CA LEU A 152 25.13 -27.26 3.98
C LEU A 152 24.53 -25.87 3.73
N PHE A 153 25.13 -24.80 4.28
CA PHE A 153 24.64 -23.44 4.08
C PHE A 153 24.77 -23.00 2.61
N ARG A 154 25.83 -23.42 1.91
CA ARG A 154 25.98 -23.17 0.47
C ARG A 154 24.89 -23.85 -0.34
N PHE A 155 24.53 -25.08 0.04
CA PHE A 155 23.42 -25.81 -0.58
C PHE A 155 22.07 -25.14 -0.31
N LEU A 156 21.78 -24.73 0.93
CA LEU A 156 20.50 -24.14 1.31
C LEU A 156 20.28 -22.71 0.79
N ARG A 157 21.37 -21.95 0.59
CA ARG A 157 21.35 -20.52 0.20
C ARG A 157 20.35 -20.19 -0.91
N PRO A 158 20.45 -20.75 -2.14
CA PRO A 158 19.56 -20.38 -3.23
C PRO A 158 18.09 -20.69 -2.94
N HIS A 159 17.81 -21.72 -2.14
CA HIS A 159 16.45 -22.15 -1.82
C HIS A 159 15.81 -21.26 -0.76
N LEU A 160 16.56 -20.92 0.30
CA LEU A 160 16.10 -19.99 1.33
C LEU A 160 15.89 -18.58 0.77
N GLN A 161 16.81 -18.10 -0.10
CA GLN A 161 16.64 -16.83 -0.81
C GLN A 161 15.42 -16.84 -1.74
N GLY A 162 15.22 -17.92 -2.50
CA GLY A 162 14.07 -18.08 -3.38
C GLY A 162 12.75 -18.08 -2.61
N ALA A 163 12.66 -18.85 -1.53
CA ALA A 163 11.49 -18.93 -0.66
C ALA A 163 11.17 -17.57 0.00
N PHE A 164 12.17 -16.88 0.53
CA PHE A 164 11.99 -15.54 1.11
C PHE A 164 11.55 -14.51 0.05
N SER A 165 12.12 -14.58 -1.15
CA SER A 165 11.71 -13.70 -2.26
C SER A 165 10.26 -13.94 -2.68
N LEU A 166 9.83 -15.20 -2.73
CA LEU A 166 8.44 -15.57 -3.02
C LEU A 166 7.48 -15.08 -1.93
N LEU A 167 7.85 -15.25 -0.65
CA LEU A 167 7.13 -14.70 0.51
C LEU A 167 6.96 -13.19 0.37
N LEU A 168 8.06 -12.47 0.16
CA LEU A 168 8.07 -11.02 0.05
C LEU A 168 7.18 -10.54 -1.10
N GLU A 169 7.31 -11.13 -2.29
CA GLU A 169 6.48 -10.78 -3.45
C GLU A 169 4.99 -11.13 -3.25
N THR A 170 4.69 -12.23 -2.58
CA THR A 170 3.31 -12.62 -2.26
C THR A 170 2.69 -11.64 -1.27
N SER A 171 3.42 -11.24 -0.23
CA SER A 171 2.98 -10.23 0.73
C SER A 171 2.78 -8.86 0.07
N LYS A 172 3.69 -8.42 -0.81
CA LYS A 172 3.52 -7.18 -1.61
C LYS A 172 2.30 -7.21 -2.54
N ARG A 173 1.88 -8.40 -3.01
CA ARG A 173 0.66 -8.54 -3.81
C ARG A 173 -0.59 -8.58 -2.93
N ALA A 174 -0.50 -9.21 -1.76
CA ALA A 174 -1.60 -9.29 -0.81
C ALA A 174 -1.98 -7.92 -0.20
N THR A 175 -1.08 -6.94 -0.23
CA THR A 175 -1.37 -5.54 0.11
C THR A 175 -2.10 -4.78 -1.00
N ARG A 176 -2.31 -5.36 -2.19
CA ARG A 176 -3.13 -4.72 -3.23
C ARG A 176 -4.62 -4.93 -2.96
N ILE A 177 -5.42 -3.94 -3.31
CA ILE A 177 -6.88 -4.02 -3.20
C ILE A 177 -7.37 -5.04 -4.24
N PRO A 178 -8.12 -6.08 -3.84
CA PRO A 178 -8.68 -7.03 -4.80
C PRO A 178 -9.84 -6.40 -5.57
N ASN A 179 -9.80 -6.50 -6.89
CA ASN A 179 -10.81 -5.98 -7.82
C ASN A 179 -11.22 -4.52 -7.53
N PRO A 180 -10.27 -3.58 -7.48
CA PRO A 180 -10.54 -2.20 -7.10
C PRO A 180 -11.47 -1.52 -8.12
N GLU A 181 -11.36 -1.88 -9.40
CA GLU A 181 -12.20 -1.36 -10.49
C GLU A 181 -13.69 -1.57 -10.21
N PHE A 182 -14.08 -2.77 -9.79
CA PHE A 182 -15.48 -3.08 -9.51
C PHE A 182 -16.07 -2.20 -8.40
N TRP A 183 -15.39 -2.07 -7.27
CA TRP A 183 -15.88 -1.26 -6.13
C TRP A 183 -15.80 0.24 -6.40
N LEU A 184 -14.74 0.69 -7.08
CA LEU A 184 -14.52 2.09 -7.41
C LEU A 184 -15.58 2.60 -8.41
N ASP A 185 -16.02 1.75 -9.35
CA ASP A 185 -17.09 2.06 -10.30
C ASP A 185 -18.49 2.18 -9.63
N GLN A 186 -18.68 1.65 -8.41
CA GLN A 186 -19.92 1.87 -7.64
C GLN A 186 -20.00 3.25 -6.98
N ILE A 187 -18.88 3.98 -6.92
CA ILE A 187 -18.86 5.33 -6.34
C ILE A 187 -19.49 6.30 -7.37
N PRO A 188 -20.57 7.02 -7.01
CA PRO A 188 -21.32 7.84 -7.98
C PRO A 188 -20.57 9.09 -8.43
N THR A 189 -19.49 9.46 -7.74
CA THR A 189 -18.66 10.63 -8.03
C THR A 189 -17.28 10.23 -8.54
N ALA A 190 -16.53 11.20 -9.07
CA ALA A 190 -15.17 10.97 -9.55
C ALA A 190 -14.30 10.43 -8.40
N ALA A 191 -13.85 9.19 -8.53
CA ALA A 191 -13.04 8.52 -7.53
C ALA A 191 -11.80 7.88 -8.16
N CYS A 192 -10.69 7.94 -7.43
CA CYS A 192 -9.43 7.34 -7.86
C CYS A 192 -8.64 6.81 -6.67
N ILE A 193 -7.87 5.75 -6.91
CA ILE A 193 -6.93 5.20 -5.94
C ILE A 193 -5.55 5.68 -6.35
N LEU A 194 -4.85 6.31 -5.41
CA LEU A 194 -3.53 6.87 -5.60
C LEU A 194 -2.54 6.21 -4.65
N SER A 195 -1.29 6.04 -5.09
CA SER A 195 -0.18 5.89 -4.16
C SER A 195 0.00 7.16 -3.30
N PRO A 196 0.71 7.11 -2.16
CA PRO A 196 1.01 8.28 -1.35
C PRO A 196 1.68 9.43 -2.11
N GLY A 197 2.44 9.13 -3.17
CA GLY A 197 3.08 10.12 -4.05
C GLY A 197 2.14 10.76 -5.08
N GLY A 198 0.86 10.37 -5.12
CA GLY A 198 -0.14 10.87 -6.07
C GLY A 198 -0.17 10.13 -7.41
N LYS A 199 0.54 9.01 -7.53
CA LYS A 199 0.50 8.16 -8.75
C LYS A 199 -0.84 7.46 -8.81
N ILE A 200 -1.53 7.59 -9.92
CA ILE A 200 -2.82 6.94 -10.12
C ILE A 200 -2.59 5.44 -10.29
N GLU A 201 -3.25 4.67 -9.43
CA GLU A 201 -3.32 3.22 -9.53
C GLU A 201 -4.61 2.81 -10.25
N HIS A 202 -5.75 3.43 -9.88
CA HIS A 202 -7.05 3.17 -10.49
C HIS A 202 -7.92 4.43 -10.57
N LEU A 203 -8.81 4.48 -11.58
CA LEU A 203 -9.80 5.53 -11.81
C LEU A 203 -11.15 4.85 -12.05
N ASN A 204 -12.25 5.43 -11.55
CA ASN A 204 -13.56 5.08 -12.07
C ASN A 204 -13.90 5.89 -13.33
N ARG A 205 -14.96 5.49 -14.03
CA ARG A 205 -15.45 6.19 -15.23
C ARG A 205 -15.68 7.69 -14.98
N GLN A 206 -16.22 8.05 -13.81
CA GLN A 206 -16.50 9.44 -13.46
C GLN A 206 -15.21 10.28 -13.35
N ALA A 207 -14.16 9.71 -12.76
CA ALA A 207 -12.85 10.35 -12.65
C ALA A 207 -12.15 10.49 -14.01
N GLU A 208 -12.24 9.47 -14.88
CA GLU A 208 -11.72 9.57 -16.24
C GLU A 208 -12.34 10.76 -16.99
N HIS A 209 -13.66 10.95 -16.85
CA HIS A 209 -14.36 12.08 -17.45
C HIS A 209 -13.98 13.42 -16.81
N ALA A 210 -13.95 13.50 -15.48
CA ALA A 210 -13.64 14.73 -14.75
C ALA A 210 -12.23 15.25 -15.07
N PHE A 211 -11.24 14.36 -15.14
CA PHE A 211 -9.83 14.76 -15.32
C PHE A 211 -9.41 14.92 -16.78
N ARG A 212 -10.17 14.37 -17.74
CA ARG A 212 -9.94 14.60 -19.18
C ARG A 212 -10.41 15.97 -19.67
N ASN A 213 -11.49 16.51 -19.10
CA ASN A 213 -12.16 17.71 -19.62
C ASN A 213 -11.57 19.05 -19.12
N GLY A 214 -10.37 19.04 -18.54
CA GLY A 214 -9.70 20.27 -18.12
C GLY A 214 -10.17 20.86 -16.80
N GLY A 215 -10.69 20.02 -15.89
CA GLY A 215 -10.98 20.39 -14.50
C GLY A 215 -9.75 20.90 -13.74
N ARG A 216 -9.94 21.32 -12.48
CA ARG A 216 -8.83 21.87 -11.67
C ARG A 216 -7.74 20.84 -11.35
N LEU A 217 -8.12 19.56 -11.34
CA LEU A 217 -7.20 18.43 -11.32
C LEU A 217 -7.11 17.79 -12.70
N HIS A 218 -5.93 17.29 -13.04
CA HIS A 218 -5.65 16.60 -14.29
C HIS A 218 -4.59 15.51 -14.09
N ILE A 219 -4.54 14.59 -15.04
CA ILE A 219 -3.52 13.55 -15.11
C ILE A 219 -2.33 14.10 -15.90
N ASP A 220 -1.13 14.05 -15.32
CA ASP A 220 0.10 14.44 -16.02
C ASP A 220 0.67 13.32 -16.91
N ARG A 221 1.81 13.58 -17.55
CA ARG A 221 2.49 12.59 -18.42
C ARG A 221 3.06 11.38 -17.68
N MET A 222 3.24 11.49 -16.36
CA MET A 222 3.74 10.42 -15.50
C MET A 222 2.61 9.65 -14.80
N VAL A 223 1.35 9.91 -15.18
CA VAL A 223 0.16 9.27 -14.60
C VAL A 223 -0.03 9.66 -13.12
N HIS A 224 0.38 10.87 -12.74
CA HIS A 224 0.05 11.47 -11.45
C HIS A 224 -1.20 12.34 -11.56
N LEU A 225 -2.05 12.31 -10.52
CA LEU A 225 -3.11 13.29 -10.36
C LEU A 225 -2.51 14.57 -9.78
N THR A 226 -2.71 15.70 -10.45
CA THR A 226 -2.14 16.98 -10.02
C THR A 226 -2.97 18.18 -10.48
N ALA A 227 -2.72 19.35 -9.91
CA ALA A 227 -3.38 20.59 -10.32
C ALA A 227 -2.47 21.43 -11.23
N ARG A 228 -3.07 22.20 -12.14
CA ARG A 228 -2.34 23.18 -12.95
C ARG A 228 -1.96 24.42 -12.14
N ASP A 229 -2.86 24.87 -11.27
CA ASP A 229 -2.62 25.98 -10.36
C ASP A 229 -1.68 25.58 -9.22
N GLY A 230 -0.71 26.44 -8.92
CA GLY A 230 0.33 26.16 -7.93
C GLY A 230 -0.16 26.16 -6.48
N HIS A 231 -1.27 26.83 -6.18
CA HIS A 231 -1.88 26.78 -4.86
C HIS A 231 -2.70 25.49 -4.68
N ALA A 232 -3.54 25.17 -5.65
CA ALA A 232 -4.28 23.91 -5.72
C ALA A 232 -3.35 22.68 -5.67
N ARG A 233 -2.21 22.74 -6.37
CA ARG A 233 -1.22 21.64 -6.37
C ARG A 233 -0.64 21.41 -4.97
N ARG A 234 -0.30 22.49 -4.27
CA ARG A 234 0.20 22.42 -2.88
C ARG A 234 -0.86 21.86 -1.94
N LEU A 235 -2.09 22.38 -2.00
CA LEU A 235 -3.21 21.87 -1.20
C LEU A 235 -3.44 20.37 -1.42
N PHE A 236 -3.38 19.92 -2.67
CA PHE A 236 -3.55 18.51 -3.02
C PHE A 236 -2.42 17.64 -2.46
N GLN A 237 -1.16 18.03 -2.70
CA GLN A 237 0.02 17.30 -2.19
C GLN A 237 0.07 17.25 -0.66
N ASP A 238 -0.25 18.37 0.01
CA ASP A 238 -0.31 18.43 1.48
C ASP A 238 -1.41 17.52 2.03
N ALA A 239 -2.55 17.41 1.34
CA ALA A 239 -3.62 16.51 1.72
C ALA A 239 -3.22 15.04 1.64
N LEU A 240 -2.58 14.63 0.53
CA LEU A 240 -2.07 13.26 0.37
C LEU A 240 -1.02 12.94 1.45
N ALA A 241 -0.07 13.86 1.68
CA ALA A 241 0.98 13.66 2.67
C ALA A 241 0.43 13.56 4.11
N ARG A 242 -0.59 14.38 4.46
CA ARG A 242 -1.26 14.29 5.77
C ARG A 242 -2.05 12.99 5.92
N ALA A 243 -2.84 12.63 4.92
CA ALA A 243 -3.63 11.39 4.95
C ALA A 243 -2.73 10.16 5.08
N SER A 244 -1.62 10.12 4.33
CA SER A 244 -0.65 9.01 4.39
C SER A 244 0.12 8.96 5.71
N ARG A 245 0.56 10.11 6.24
CA ARG A 245 1.35 10.17 7.48
C ARG A 245 0.51 9.85 8.70
N ASP A 246 -0.64 10.49 8.83
CA ASP A 246 -1.49 10.40 10.01
C ASP A 246 -2.42 9.20 9.95
N SER A 247 -2.53 8.56 8.77
CA SER A 247 -3.45 7.44 8.51
C SER A 247 -4.90 7.82 8.85
N LEU A 248 -5.27 9.07 8.57
CA LEU A 248 -6.60 9.63 8.84
C LEU A 248 -7.20 10.27 7.58
N PRO A 249 -8.53 10.27 7.43
CA PRO A 249 -9.21 11.01 6.36
C PRO A 249 -8.91 12.50 6.41
N VAL A 250 -8.72 13.11 5.23
CA VAL A 250 -8.49 14.54 5.05
C VAL A 250 -9.51 15.10 4.07
N GLY A 251 -10.26 16.13 4.48
CA GLY A 251 -11.24 16.81 3.64
C GLY A 251 -12.43 17.37 4.43
N PRO A 252 -13.36 18.07 3.77
CA PRO A 252 -13.30 18.48 2.37
C PRO A 252 -12.24 19.59 2.16
N ILE A 253 -11.48 19.51 1.07
CA ILE A 253 -10.55 20.58 0.66
C ILE A 253 -11.06 21.22 -0.61
N SER A 254 -11.37 22.51 -0.54
CA SER A 254 -11.78 23.28 -1.71
C SER A 254 -10.58 23.65 -2.59
N LEU A 255 -10.75 23.46 -3.89
CA LEU A 255 -9.86 23.90 -4.96
C LEU A 255 -10.33 25.23 -5.58
N ALA A 256 -11.40 25.82 -5.06
CA ALA A 256 -11.94 27.08 -5.53
C ALA A 256 -11.07 28.26 -5.07
N PRO A 257 -10.76 29.23 -5.95
CA PRO A 257 -10.11 30.47 -5.54
C PRO A 257 -11.08 31.32 -4.72
N ARG A 258 -10.84 31.42 -3.40
CA ARG A 258 -11.48 32.33 -2.40
C ARG A 258 -13.00 32.55 -2.53
N LYS A 259 -13.77 32.03 -1.55
CA LYS A 259 -15.20 32.33 -1.28
C LYS A 259 -16.17 32.12 -2.46
N GLN A 260 -15.78 31.39 -3.50
CA GLN A 260 -16.68 30.93 -4.55
C GLN A 260 -17.01 29.45 -4.35
N ALA A 261 -18.20 29.04 -4.79
CA ALA A 261 -18.48 27.63 -4.99
C ALA A 261 -17.51 27.09 -6.06
N GLY A 262 -17.03 25.87 -5.88
CA GLY A 262 -16.13 25.25 -6.82
C GLY A 262 -15.68 23.89 -6.32
N PRO A 263 -14.84 23.20 -7.09
CA PRO A 263 -14.55 21.82 -6.83
C PRO A 263 -13.84 21.61 -5.50
N PHE A 264 -14.09 20.46 -4.88
CA PHE A 264 -13.46 20.03 -3.66
C PHE A 264 -13.20 18.52 -3.68
N PHE A 265 -12.35 18.04 -2.79
CA PHE A 265 -12.03 16.63 -2.72
C PHE A 265 -11.86 16.15 -1.27
N PHE A 266 -11.95 14.83 -1.09
CA PHE A 266 -11.55 14.12 0.11
C PHE A 266 -10.43 13.15 -0.22
N VAL A 267 -9.60 12.84 0.79
CA VAL A 267 -8.56 11.82 0.74
C VAL A 267 -8.81 10.87 1.90
N LEU A 268 -9.00 9.59 1.62
CA LEU A 268 -9.23 8.55 2.62
C LEU A 268 -8.15 7.47 2.48
N PRO A 269 -7.35 7.21 3.53
CA PRO A 269 -6.45 6.07 3.55
C PRO A 269 -7.23 4.75 3.47
N ILE A 270 -6.81 3.87 2.58
CA ILE A 270 -7.37 2.52 2.47
C ILE A 270 -6.55 1.61 3.37
N HIS A 271 -7.12 1.24 4.52
CA HIS A 271 -6.49 0.31 5.44
C HIS A 271 -6.66 -1.12 4.94
N HIS A 272 -5.53 -1.83 4.78
CA HIS A 272 -5.56 -3.27 4.59
C HIS A 272 -5.64 -3.95 5.96
N THR A 273 -6.66 -4.80 6.15
CA THR A 273 -6.86 -5.59 7.37
C THR A 273 -5.91 -6.79 7.49
N ARG A 274 -5.04 -7.03 6.50
CA ARG A 274 -4.05 -8.10 6.57
C ARG A 274 -2.78 -7.59 7.23
N SER A 275 -2.53 -8.07 8.45
CA SER A 275 -1.25 -7.88 9.15
C SER A 275 -0.11 -8.46 8.31
N ILE A 276 0.85 -7.63 7.93
CA ILE A 276 2.10 -8.06 7.30
C ILE A 276 2.94 -8.77 8.37
N HIS A 277 3.59 -9.88 8.00
CA HIS A 277 4.50 -10.59 8.92
C HIS A 277 5.60 -9.63 9.40
N PRO A 278 5.91 -9.55 10.71
CA PRO A 278 6.89 -8.59 11.23
C PRO A 278 8.27 -8.67 10.55
N GLY A 279 8.72 -9.87 10.19
CA GLY A 279 10.00 -10.06 9.48
C GLY A 279 10.00 -9.63 8.01
N LEU A 280 8.83 -9.38 7.41
CA LEU A 280 8.70 -8.86 6.05
C LEU A 280 8.42 -7.36 6.01
N ALA A 281 7.82 -6.82 7.09
CA ALA A 281 7.38 -5.43 7.16
C ALA A 281 8.46 -4.37 6.84
N PRO A 282 9.74 -4.51 7.26
CA PRO A 282 10.79 -3.56 6.89
C PRO A 282 11.10 -3.51 5.38
N PHE A 283 10.78 -4.58 4.65
CA PHE A 283 11.08 -4.75 3.23
C PHE A 283 9.89 -4.48 2.31
N ILE A 284 8.76 -4.10 2.90
CA ILE A 284 7.53 -3.75 2.20
C ILE A 284 7.24 -2.31 2.55
N GLU A 285 7.31 -1.43 1.55
CA GLU A 285 6.87 -0.06 1.77
C GLU A 285 5.40 -0.09 2.21
N PRO A 286 5.06 0.47 3.39
CA PRO A 286 3.68 0.60 3.83
C PRO A 286 3.02 1.72 3.04
N THR A 287 2.86 1.56 1.73
CA THR A 287 2.05 2.48 0.95
C THR A 287 0.61 2.10 1.19
N LEU A 288 -0.05 2.81 2.09
CA LEU A 288 -1.50 2.79 2.19
C LEU A 288 -2.03 3.51 0.95
N PRO A 289 -2.70 2.81 0.02
CA PRO A 289 -3.32 3.48 -1.10
C PRO A 289 -4.34 4.49 -0.58
N LEU A 290 -4.46 5.63 -1.26
CA LEU A 290 -5.36 6.71 -0.89
C LEU A 290 -6.52 6.73 -1.86
N LEU A 291 -7.74 6.57 -1.34
CA LEU A 291 -8.96 6.87 -2.10
C LEU A 291 -9.14 8.39 -2.14
N VAL A 292 -9.13 8.97 -3.33
CA VAL A 292 -9.48 10.37 -3.54
C VAL A 292 -10.82 10.45 -4.24
N THR A 293 -11.77 11.13 -3.61
CA THR A 293 -13.07 11.46 -4.21
C THR A 293 -13.11 12.95 -4.53
N TYR A 294 -13.46 13.28 -5.77
CA TYR A 294 -13.51 14.62 -6.32
C TYR A 294 -14.96 14.99 -6.63
N PHE A 295 -15.35 16.18 -6.22
CA PHE A 295 -16.68 16.74 -6.39
C PHE A 295 -16.53 18.09 -7.07
N ASP A 296 -17.20 18.25 -8.20
CA ASP A 296 -17.30 19.53 -8.89
C ASP A 296 -18.78 19.94 -8.92
N PRO A 297 -19.16 21.04 -8.26
CA PRO A 297 -20.56 21.45 -8.20
C PRO A 297 -21.15 21.81 -9.58
N ASP A 298 -20.29 22.11 -10.56
CA ASP A 298 -20.71 22.44 -11.92
C ASP A 298 -20.85 21.18 -12.81
N ASP A 299 -20.47 19.99 -12.30
CA ASP A 299 -20.52 18.74 -13.06
C ASP A 299 -21.91 18.10 -12.96
N ALA A 300 -22.72 18.31 -14.00
CA ALA A 300 -24.03 17.71 -14.13
C ALA A 300 -23.91 16.25 -14.58
N PRO A 301 -24.62 15.29 -13.96
CA PRO A 301 -24.69 13.94 -14.50
C PRO A 301 -25.23 14.01 -15.94
N ARG A 302 -24.47 13.54 -16.93
CA ARG A 302 -24.85 13.59 -18.36
C ARG A 302 -26.16 12.85 -18.67
N GLN A 303 -26.62 11.96 -17.78
CA GLN A 303 -27.89 11.23 -17.93
C GLN A 303 -29.11 11.95 -17.35
N SER A 304 -28.93 13.16 -16.80
CA SER A 304 -30.02 13.90 -16.17
C SER A 304 -31.17 14.24 -17.12
N GLU A 305 -30.92 14.47 -18.42
CA GLU A 305 -31.98 14.80 -19.38
C GLU A 305 -32.96 13.65 -19.64
N THR A 306 -32.44 12.44 -19.88
CA THR A 306 -33.26 11.23 -20.09
C THR A 306 -34.04 10.88 -18.83
N ILE A 307 -33.40 11.03 -17.67
CA ILE A 307 -34.03 10.80 -16.37
C ILE A 307 -35.15 11.81 -16.11
N LEU A 308 -34.88 13.10 -16.32
CA LEU A 308 -35.89 14.16 -16.17
C LEU A 308 -37.04 13.97 -17.16
N SER A 309 -36.75 13.57 -18.40
CA SER A 309 -37.76 13.26 -19.41
C SER A 309 -38.69 12.15 -18.94
N ALA A 310 -38.13 11.01 -18.53
CA ALA A 310 -38.89 9.85 -18.08
C ALA A 310 -39.66 10.11 -16.77
N ALA A 311 -39.03 10.75 -15.79
CA ALA A 311 -39.60 10.93 -14.45
C ALA A 311 -40.61 12.08 -14.37
N LEU A 312 -40.46 13.11 -15.20
CA LEU A 312 -41.30 14.31 -15.18
C LEU A 312 -42.20 14.45 -16.41
N GLY A 313 -42.13 13.49 -17.36
CA GLY A 313 -42.93 13.53 -18.59
C GLY A 313 -42.56 14.68 -19.54
N LEU A 314 -41.29 15.10 -19.51
CA LEU A 314 -40.79 16.22 -20.31
C LEU A 314 -40.29 15.74 -21.68
N SER A 315 -40.43 16.56 -22.71
CA SER A 315 -39.76 16.37 -24.00
C SER A 315 -38.26 16.65 -23.88
N GLU A 316 -37.46 16.18 -24.84
CA GLU A 316 -36.00 16.38 -24.87
C GLU A 316 -35.60 17.86 -24.69
N ARG A 317 -36.26 18.78 -25.39
CA ARG A 317 -35.99 20.23 -25.30
C ARG A 317 -36.37 20.81 -23.94
N GLU A 318 -37.46 20.33 -23.34
CA GLU A 318 -37.88 20.75 -22.00
C GLU A 318 -36.93 20.21 -20.93
N SER A 319 -36.48 18.96 -21.06
CA SER A 319 -35.48 18.37 -20.16
C SER A 319 -34.15 19.11 -20.22
N LEU A 320 -33.69 19.49 -21.42
CA LEU A 320 -32.51 20.32 -21.61
C LEU A 320 -32.64 21.67 -20.90
N LEU A 321 -33.78 22.36 -21.07
CA LEU A 321 -34.04 23.62 -20.40
C LEU A 321 -34.07 23.47 -18.88
N VAL A 322 -34.82 22.48 -18.37
CA VAL A 322 -34.95 22.21 -16.94
C VAL A 322 -33.61 21.82 -16.31
N GLN A 323 -32.79 21.04 -17.01
CA GLN A 323 -31.44 20.70 -16.56
C GLN A 323 -30.59 21.95 -16.35
N LYS A 324 -30.55 22.89 -17.32
CA LYS A 324 -29.80 24.15 -17.16
C LYS A 324 -30.29 24.99 -15.99
N LEU A 325 -31.61 25.03 -15.77
CA LEU A 325 -32.19 25.72 -14.62
C LEU A 325 -31.84 25.05 -13.28
N ILE A 326 -31.80 23.71 -13.23
CA ILE A 326 -31.36 22.95 -12.04
C ILE A 326 -29.88 23.23 -11.73
N LEU A 327 -29.06 23.38 -12.76
CA LEU A 327 -27.64 23.76 -12.65
C LEU A 327 -27.42 25.25 -12.33
N GLY A 328 -28.49 25.99 -12.00
CA GLY A 328 -28.41 27.36 -11.51
C GLY A 328 -28.39 28.44 -12.59
N SER A 329 -28.54 28.09 -13.88
CA SER A 329 -28.70 29.10 -14.94
C SER A 329 -30.03 29.85 -14.77
N SER A 330 -30.02 31.16 -15.02
CA SER A 330 -31.26 31.92 -15.23
C SER A 330 -31.95 31.51 -16.53
N LEU A 331 -33.23 31.82 -16.69
CA LEU A 331 -33.97 31.49 -17.92
C LEU A 331 -33.36 32.16 -19.17
N ARG A 332 -32.74 33.33 -19.01
CA ARG A 332 -32.08 34.04 -20.11
C ARG A 332 -30.75 33.36 -20.46
N GLU A 333 -29.91 33.07 -19.48
CA GLU A 333 -28.65 32.34 -19.71
C GLU A 333 -28.90 30.95 -20.29
N ALA A 334 -29.94 30.25 -19.82
CA ALA A 334 -30.33 28.96 -20.38
C ALA A 334 -30.78 29.08 -21.84
N ALA A 335 -31.51 30.15 -22.21
CA ALA A 335 -31.89 30.40 -23.59
C ALA A 335 -30.67 30.66 -24.48
N ASP A 336 -29.71 31.44 -23.99
CA ASP A 336 -28.46 31.73 -24.69
C ASP A 336 -27.59 30.47 -24.87
N LEU A 337 -27.43 29.67 -23.81
CA LEU A 337 -26.70 28.40 -23.84
C LEU A 337 -27.31 27.37 -24.79
N LEU A 338 -28.64 27.35 -24.90
CA LEU A 338 -29.38 26.44 -25.79
C LEU A 338 -29.57 27.01 -27.20
N GLN A 339 -29.07 28.22 -27.48
CA GLN A 339 -29.23 28.92 -28.76
C GLN A 339 -30.71 29.08 -29.19
N ILE A 340 -31.60 29.38 -28.25
CA ILE A 340 -33.02 29.64 -28.50
C ILE A 340 -33.43 31.04 -28.06
N SER A 341 -34.55 31.55 -28.59
CA SER A 341 -35.06 32.85 -28.14
C SER A 341 -35.57 32.78 -26.70
N TYR A 342 -35.47 33.89 -25.96
CA TYR A 342 -36.04 34.00 -24.62
C TYR A 342 -37.55 33.67 -24.57
N ASN A 343 -38.29 34.04 -25.62
CA ASN A 343 -39.72 33.68 -25.74
C ASN A 343 -39.91 32.17 -25.91
N THR A 344 -39.04 31.50 -26.68
CA THR A 344 -39.06 30.05 -26.83
C THR A 344 -38.78 29.35 -25.50
N ALA A 345 -37.77 29.81 -24.75
CA ALA A 345 -37.46 29.28 -23.43
C ALA A 345 -38.62 29.47 -22.44
N ARG A 346 -39.27 30.65 -22.46
CA ARG A 346 -40.46 30.92 -21.64
C ARG A 346 -41.64 30.00 -21.99
N ASN A 347 -41.88 29.74 -23.27
CA ASN A 347 -42.94 28.84 -23.71
C ASN A 347 -42.64 27.38 -23.33
N GLN A 348 -41.39 26.94 -23.48
CA GLN A 348 -40.96 25.60 -23.04
C GLN A 348 -41.07 25.43 -21.52
N LEU A 349 -40.69 26.44 -20.73
CA LEU A 349 -40.86 26.42 -19.29
C LEU A 349 -42.34 26.37 -18.88
N ALA A 350 -43.21 27.14 -19.56
CA ALA A 350 -44.66 27.10 -19.32
C ALA A 350 -45.25 25.73 -19.65
N SER A 351 -44.85 25.14 -20.78
CA SER A 351 -45.27 23.78 -21.15
C SER A 351 -44.79 22.74 -20.14
N ALA A 352 -43.54 22.84 -19.69
CA ALA A 352 -42.99 22.00 -18.62
C ALA A 352 -43.79 22.13 -17.32
N THR A 353 -44.10 23.35 -16.86
CA THR A 353 -44.92 23.56 -15.63
C THR A 353 -46.30 22.92 -15.75
N SER A 354 -46.92 22.99 -16.93
CA SER A 354 -48.21 22.36 -17.17
C SER A 354 -48.12 20.83 -17.17
N LYS A 355 -47.07 20.26 -17.77
CA LYS A 355 -46.88 18.79 -17.84
C LYS A 355 -46.54 18.18 -16.49
N THR A 356 -45.77 18.88 -15.66
CA THR A 356 -45.34 18.39 -14.34
C THR A 356 -46.31 18.71 -13.21
N GLY A 357 -47.38 19.48 -13.49
CA GLY A 357 -48.30 19.99 -12.47
C GLY A 357 -47.62 20.92 -11.46
N SER A 358 -46.54 21.60 -11.87
CA SER A 358 -45.76 22.48 -11.01
C SER A 358 -46.32 23.90 -11.00
N SER A 359 -46.35 24.52 -9.82
CA SER A 359 -46.89 25.87 -9.64
C SER A 359 -45.91 26.98 -10.02
N SER A 360 -44.63 26.67 -10.20
CA SER A 360 -43.59 27.64 -10.53
C SER A 360 -42.34 26.98 -11.11
N GLN A 361 -41.46 27.82 -11.69
CA GLN A 361 -40.10 27.43 -12.07
C GLN A 361 -39.32 26.81 -10.90
N SER A 362 -39.41 27.40 -9.71
CA SER A 362 -38.76 26.90 -8.50
C SER A 362 -39.28 25.52 -8.09
N ASP A 363 -40.57 25.23 -8.31
CA ASP A 363 -41.15 23.92 -8.00
C ASP A 363 -40.67 22.84 -8.99
N ILE A 364 -40.52 23.16 -10.27
CA ILE A 364 -39.87 22.25 -11.25
C ILE A 364 -38.43 21.98 -10.85
N ILE A 365 -37.65 23.04 -10.56
CA ILE A 365 -36.24 22.89 -10.16
C ILE A 365 -36.14 21.98 -8.95
N ARG A 366 -36.92 22.24 -7.89
CA ARG A 366 -36.97 21.41 -6.68
C ARG A 366 -37.29 19.95 -6.97
N ARG A 367 -38.33 19.67 -7.77
CA ARG A 367 -38.74 18.30 -8.13
C ARG A 367 -37.66 17.61 -8.97
N GLY A 368 -37.09 18.30 -9.95
CA GLY A 368 -36.00 17.77 -10.77
C GLY A 368 -34.75 17.45 -9.94
N THR A 369 -34.34 18.34 -9.04
CA THR A 369 -33.24 18.08 -8.10
C THR A 369 -33.52 16.87 -7.21
N GLN A 370 -34.75 16.72 -6.70
CA GLN A 370 -35.14 15.57 -5.87
C GLN A 370 -35.11 14.24 -6.64
N VAL A 371 -35.58 14.23 -7.90
CA VAL A 371 -35.52 13.07 -8.78
C VAL A 371 -34.06 12.66 -9.03
N LEU A 372 -33.22 13.62 -9.39
CA LEU A 372 -31.80 13.37 -9.67
C LEU A 372 -31.03 12.90 -8.43
N ALA A 373 -31.31 13.48 -7.26
CA ALA A 373 -30.69 13.08 -6.00
C ALA A 373 -31.04 11.63 -5.61
N ARG A 374 -32.31 11.22 -5.74
CA ARG A 374 -32.78 9.87 -5.37
C ARG A 374 -32.32 8.78 -6.33
N LEU A 375 -32.12 9.12 -7.61
CA LEU A 375 -31.63 8.15 -8.61
C LEU A 375 -30.11 7.95 -8.56
N GLY A 376 -29.37 8.93 -8.01
CA GLY A 376 -27.97 8.74 -7.64
C GLY A 376 -27.75 7.69 -6.53
N GLU A 377 -28.77 7.43 -5.71
CA GLU A 377 -28.73 6.41 -4.64
C GLU A 377 -29.07 4.99 -5.14
N THR A 378 -29.80 4.84 -6.26
CA THR A 378 -30.34 3.55 -6.70
C THR A 378 -29.47 2.80 -7.72
N ASN A 379 -28.49 3.46 -8.34
CA ASN A 379 -27.54 2.81 -9.25
C ASN A 379 -26.42 2.01 -8.53
N GLY A 380 -26.50 1.86 -7.21
CA GLY A 380 -25.57 1.07 -6.38
C GLY A 380 -26.17 -0.21 -5.78
N SER A 381 -27.18 -0.83 -6.42
CA SER A 381 -27.81 -2.08 -5.98
C SER A 381 -27.46 -3.27 -6.87
#